data_AF-A0A9Q0R4N2-F1
#
_entry.id   AF-A0A9Q0R4N2-F1
#
_cell.length_a   1.000
_cell.length_b   1.000
_cell.length_c   1.000
_cell.angle_alpha   90.00
_cell.angle_beta   90.00
_cell.angle_gamma   90.00
#
_symmetry.space_group_name_H-M   'P 1'
#
loop_
_entity.id
_entity.type
_entity.pdbx_description
1 polymer ?
#
loop_
_entity_poly.entity_id
_entity_poly.type
_entity_poly.pdbx_seq_one_letter_code
_entity_poly.pdbx_strand_id
1 'polypeptide(L)'
;MDNSGSLKHYSSRHRILLVGEGDFSFALCLAHSFGSGSGSSIVATSLDSYDTLISKYKRVKSNLKNLEKLGAAILHKIDATKMKFHTDLRMQKFDRIIFNFPHAGFHGKEDQPHLIKMHRNLVQGFFKNARDMLRPYGEIHVSHKTTGPFLHWNLKELASRHSLVLIECVEFKIDDYPGYKNKKGDGPRCDEPFRLGKCSTFKFVVSCHRWTESVMGQVYNCNGLPQIQVIPLQNPHSALQLLRTDFISNMQTGYMGAQLIRGMGNEFERIFDGYLADVKTMFGRTDYDYARVARENVWVGFGKYMSGAPGGTVNDFTPYLEALHNCSKLRLAWLERWERLKLSSQP
;
A
#
# COMPACT_ATOMS: atom_id res chain seq x y z
N MET A 1 -14.19 -19.19 18.28
CA MET A 1 -12.91 -19.72 17.77
C MET A 1 -12.86 -19.42 16.29
N ASP A 2 -11.99 -18.51 15.88
CA ASP A 2 -11.91 -18.02 14.50
C ASP A 2 -11.03 -18.97 13.69
N ASN A 3 -11.67 -19.87 12.94
CA ASN A 3 -11.02 -20.92 12.16
C ASN A 3 -10.56 -20.37 10.78
N SER A 4 -9.98 -19.16 10.75
CA SER A 4 -9.57 -18.52 9.50
C SER A 4 -8.17 -18.98 9.11
N GLY A 5 -8.06 -19.85 8.12
CA GLY A 5 -6.77 -20.24 7.55
C GLY A 5 -6.06 -19.05 6.90
N SER A 6 -4.73 -19.01 7.03
CA SER A 6 -3.87 -18.00 6.42
C SER A 6 -2.64 -18.64 5.80
N LEU A 7 -2.12 -18.01 4.74
CA LEU A 7 -0.87 -18.36 4.10
C LEU A 7 -0.11 -17.07 3.78
N LYS A 8 1.01 -16.86 4.47
CA LYS A 8 1.84 -15.65 4.37
C LYS A 8 1.04 -14.36 4.54
N HIS A 9 0.74 -13.68 3.43
CA HIS A 9 0.07 -12.38 3.41
C HIS A 9 -1.40 -12.49 2.98
N TYR A 10 -1.90 -13.72 2.85
CA TYR A 10 -3.25 -14.03 2.39
C TYR A 10 -4.01 -14.76 3.50
N SER A 11 -5.30 -14.49 3.61
CA SER A 11 -6.18 -15.07 4.63
C SER A 11 -7.54 -15.34 3.98
N SER A 12 -8.26 -16.33 4.51
CA SER A 12 -9.63 -16.64 4.07
C SER A 12 -10.60 -15.47 4.20
N ARG A 13 -10.28 -14.46 5.02
CA ARG A 13 -11.06 -13.22 5.17
C ARG A 13 -10.93 -12.25 3.99
N HIS A 14 -9.86 -12.36 3.21
CA HIS A 14 -9.69 -11.52 2.03
C HIS A 14 -10.54 -12.03 0.88
N ARG A 15 -11.20 -11.13 0.15
CA ARG A 15 -11.70 -11.40 -1.20
C ARG A 15 -10.54 -11.28 -2.18
N ILE A 16 -10.15 -12.39 -2.80
CA ILE A 16 -8.92 -12.49 -3.60
C ILE A 16 -9.26 -12.73 -5.07
N LEU A 17 -8.68 -11.91 -5.96
CA LEU A 17 -8.65 -12.15 -7.40
C LEU A 17 -7.26 -12.63 -7.81
N LEU A 18 -7.18 -13.81 -8.42
CA LEU A 18 -5.96 -14.36 -9.02
C LEU A 18 -6.02 -14.20 -10.53
N VAL A 19 -5.06 -13.49 -11.10
CA VAL A 19 -5.04 -13.09 -12.51
C VAL A 19 -3.98 -13.87 -13.26
N GLY A 20 -4.37 -14.44 -14.40
CA GLY A 20 -3.45 -15.13 -15.32
C GLY A 20 -2.93 -16.46 -14.77
N GLU A 21 -3.77 -17.22 -14.08
CA GLU A 21 -3.44 -18.57 -13.64
C GLU A 21 -3.12 -19.46 -14.86
N GLY A 22 -2.00 -20.18 -14.78
CA GLY A 22 -1.62 -21.21 -15.74
C GLY A 22 -2.35 -22.53 -15.43
N ASP A 23 -1.69 -23.40 -14.67
CA ASP A 23 -2.28 -24.68 -14.26
C ASP A 23 -3.17 -24.59 -13.01
N PHE A 24 -3.45 -23.38 -12.50
CA PHE A 24 -4.25 -23.10 -11.29
C PHE A 24 -3.67 -23.66 -9.98
N SER A 25 -2.40 -24.07 -9.95
CA SER A 25 -1.79 -24.64 -8.75
C SER A 25 -1.58 -23.63 -7.62
N PHE A 26 -1.40 -22.33 -7.92
CA PHE A 26 -1.27 -21.29 -6.90
C PHE A 26 -2.61 -21.02 -6.22
N ALA A 27 -3.68 -20.85 -7.02
CA ALA A 27 -5.04 -20.75 -6.50
C ALA A 27 -5.39 -21.93 -5.58
N LEU A 28 -5.06 -23.15 -6.02
CA LEU A 28 -5.35 -24.35 -5.25
C LEU A 28 -4.57 -24.40 -3.93
N CYS A 29 -3.30 -23.99 -3.94
CA CYS A 29 -2.47 -23.87 -2.74
C CYS A 29 -3.12 -22.91 -1.70
N LEU A 30 -3.57 -21.74 -2.14
CA LEU A 30 -4.26 -20.78 -1.27
C LEU A 30 -5.58 -21.36 -0.75
N ALA A 31 -6.41 -21.92 -1.62
CA ALA A 31 -7.70 -22.49 -1.24
C ALA A 31 -7.56 -23.59 -0.18
N HIS A 32 -6.57 -24.47 -0.31
CA HIS A 32 -6.28 -25.49 0.70
C HIS A 32 -5.82 -24.89 2.03
N SER A 33 -4.97 -23.87 1.99
CA SER A 33 -4.44 -23.21 3.20
C SER A 33 -5.52 -22.46 3.98
N PHE A 34 -6.63 -22.10 3.33
CA PHE A 34 -7.76 -21.43 3.97
C PHE A 34 -8.71 -22.39 4.69
N GLY A 35 -8.57 -23.70 4.48
CA GLY A 35 -9.41 -24.73 5.08
C GLY A 35 -10.70 -25.01 4.29
N SER A 36 -11.40 -26.08 4.67
CA SER A 36 -12.59 -26.57 3.95
C SER A 36 -13.69 -25.50 3.83
N GLY A 37 -14.21 -25.29 2.61
CA GLY A 37 -15.29 -24.33 2.32
C GLY A 37 -14.88 -22.85 2.22
N SER A 38 -13.63 -22.53 2.54
CA SER A 38 -13.13 -21.14 2.51
C SER A 38 -12.58 -20.71 1.15
N GLY A 39 -12.60 -21.57 0.14
CA GLY A 39 -12.24 -21.21 -1.24
C GLY A 39 -13.22 -20.23 -1.88
N SER A 40 -14.42 -20.06 -1.30
CA SER A 40 -15.44 -19.09 -1.75
C SER A 40 -14.95 -17.65 -1.78
N SER A 41 -13.88 -17.30 -1.06
CA SER A 41 -13.26 -15.97 -1.10
C SER A 41 -12.35 -15.75 -2.31
N ILE A 42 -12.04 -16.80 -3.09
CA ILE A 42 -11.13 -16.79 -4.23
C ILE A 42 -11.91 -16.74 -5.55
N VAL A 43 -11.49 -15.83 -6.42
CA VAL A 43 -11.82 -15.82 -7.85
C VAL A 43 -10.53 -16.06 -8.63
N ALA A 44 -10.40 -17.21 -9.28
CA ALA A 44 -9.22 -17.58 -10.05
C ALA A 44 -9.50 -17.45 -11.56
N THR A 45 -8.60 -16.77 -12.27
CA THR A 45 -8.85 -16.40 -13.67
C THR A 45 -7.71 -16.77 -14.59
N SER A 46 -8.04 -17.18 -15.82
CA SER A 46 -7.06 -17.44 -16.89
C SER A 46 -7.39 -16.65 -18.16
N LEU A 47 -6.35 -16.34 -18.95
CA LEU A 47 -6.51 -15.81 -20.30
C LEU A 47 -7.00 -16.89 -21.26
N ASP A 48 -6.48 -18.12 -21.12
CA ASP A 48 -6.87 -19.25 -21.95
C ASP A 48 -8.31 -19.72 -21.61
N SER A 49 -8.98 -20.32 -22.59
CA SER A 49 -10.24 -21.06 -22.39
C SER A 49 -9.99 -22.36 -21.63
N TYR A 50 -11.05 -22.94 -21.07
CA TYR A 50 -10.99 -24.27 -20.44
C TYR A 50 -10.32 -25.32 -21.35
N ASP A 51 -10.77 -25.46 -22.60
CA ASP A 51 -10.22 -26.47 -23.53
C ASP A 51 -8.73 -26.25 -23.83
N THR A 52 -8.32 -24.99 -23.99
CA THR A 52 -6.91 -24.64 -24.19
C THR A 52 -6.08 -24.98 -22.96
N LEU A 53 -6.58 -24.72 -21.75
CA LEU A 53 -5.88 -25.10 -20.52
C LEU A 53 -5.69 -26.62 -20.44
N ILE A 54 -6.76 -27.39 -20.70
CA ILE A 54 -6.74 -28.86 -20.61
C ILE A 54 -5.72 -29.47 -21.59
N SER A 55 -5.56 -28.87 -22.78
CA SER A 55 -4.53 -29.30 -23.74
C SER A 55 -3.12 -28.85 -23.34
N LYS A 56 -2.97 -27.66 -22.75
CA LYS A 56 -1.66 -27.11 -22.33
C LYS A 56 -1.08 -27.80 -21.10
N TYR A 57 -1.88 -28.08 -20.06
CA TYR A 57 -1.37 -28.43 -18.73
C TYR A 57 -1.88 -29.78 -18.24
N LYS A 58 -0.97 -30.72 -17.96
CA LYS A 58 -1.34 -32.09 -17.54
C LYS A 58 -2.18 -32.14 -16.26
N ARG A 59 -1.97 -31.21 -15.33
CA ARG A 59 -2.61 -31.21 -14.00
C ARG A 59 -3.82 -30.29 -13.87
N VAL A 60 -4.08 -29.42 -14.84
CA VAL A 60 -5.09 -28.36 -14.68
C VAL A 60 -6.48 -28.93 -14.43
N LYS A 61 -6.87 -30.02 -15.13
CA LYS A 61 -8.17 -30.67 -14.91
C LYS A 61 -8.39 -31.06 -13.45
N SER A 62 -7.38 -31.66 -12.81
CA SER A 62 -7.44 -32.04 -11.40
C SER A 62 -7.44 -30.82 -10.47
N ASN A 63 -6.67 -29.78 -10.81
CA ASN A 63 -6.59 -28.56 -10.00
C ASN A 63 -7.91 -27.78 -10.02
N LEU A 64 -8.52 -27.62 -11.21
CA LEU A 64 -9.82 -26.97 -11.38
C LEU A 64 -10.91 -27.70 -10.59
N LYS A 65 -11.01 -29.03 -10.74
CA LYS A 65 -11.99 -29.85 -10.00
C LYS A 65 -11.84 -29.70 -8.49
N ASN A 66 -10.61 -29.64 -7.97
CA ASN A 66 -10.37 -29.47 -6.54
C ASN A 66 -10.68 -28.04 -6.07
N LEU A 67 -10.38 -27.03 -6.89
CA LEU A 67 -10.75 -25.64 -6.61
C LEU A 67 -12.27 -25.45 -6.53
N GLU A 68 -13.02 -26.02 -7.46
CA GLU A 68 -14.48 -26.01 -7.46
C GLU A 68 -15.05 -26.68 -6.20
N LYS A 69 -14.51 -27.83 -5.81
CA LYS A 69 -14.88 -28.51 -4.56
C LYS A 69 -14.61 -27.68 -3.31
N LEU A 70 -13.59 -26.83 -3.33
CA LEU A 70 -13.28 -25.89 -2.25
C LEU A 70 -14.13 -24.62 -2.31
N GLY A 71 -14.98 -24.46 -3.33
CA GLY A 71 -15.90 -23.35 -3.50
C GLY A 71 -15.33 -22.15 -4.25
N ALA A 72 -14.13 -22.26 -4.84
CA ALA A 72 -13.54 -21.15 -5.59
C ALA A 72 -14.31 -20.87 -6.89
N ALA A 73 -14.45 -19.59 -7.23
CA ALA A 73 -14.99 -19.19 -8.53
C ALA A 73 -13.88 -19.22 -9.58
N ILE A 74 -14.13 -19.88 -10.71
CA ILE A 74 -13.17 -20.03 -11.81
C ILE A 74 -13.73 -19.33 -13.04
N LEU A 75 -12.96 -18.40 -13.61
CA LEU A 75 -13.33 -17.68 -14.83
C LEU A 75 -12.24 -17.83 -15.88
N HIS A 76 -12.65 -18.01 -17.13
CA HIS A 76 -11.73 -18.17 -18.27
C HIS A 76 -11.88 -17.00 -19.25
N LYS A 77 -10.91 -16.85 -20.16
CA LYS A 77 -10.89 -15.76 -21.16
C LYS A 77 -10.86 -14.35 -20.53
N ILE A 78 -10.22 -14.22 -19.37
CA ILE A 78 -10.04 -12.95 -18.69
C ILE A 78 -8.71 -12.31 -19.12
N ASP A 79 -8.80 -11.25 -19.93
CA ASP A 79 -7.66 -10.40 -20.28
C ASP A 79 -7.36 -9.44 -19.13
N ALA A 80 -6.18 -9.56 -18.50
CA ALA A 80 -5.73 -8.73 -17.39
C ALA A 80 -5.75 -7.21 -17.71
N THR A 81 -5.64 -6.85 -18.99
CA THR A 81 -5.67 -5.45 -19.46
C THR A 81 -7.08 -4.90 -19.70
N LYS A 82 -8.11 -5.76 -19.58
CA LYS A 82 -9.53 -5.42 -19.78
C LYS A 82 -10.45 -5.97 -18.69
N MET A 83 -9.90 -6.65 -17.68
CA MET A 83 -10.65 -7.43 -16.70
C MET A 83 -11.70 -6.64 -15.93
N LYS A 84 -11.52 -5.32 -15.72
CA LYS A 84 -12.53 -4.50 -15.02
C LYS A 84 -13.84 -4.33 -15.79
N PHE A 85 -13.85 -4.63 -17.08
CA PHE A 85 -15.02 -4.55 -17.93
C PHE A 85 -15.71 -5.89 -18.14
N HIS A 86 -15.09 -7.00 -17.70
CA HIS A 86 -15.67 -8.33 -17.85
C HIS A 86 -16.99 -8.43 -17.07
N THR A 87 -18.01 -9.04 -17.65
CA THR A 87 -19.37 -9.10 -17.09
C THR A 87 -19.39 -9.64 -15.66
N ASP A 88 -18.62 -10.69 -15.40
CA ASP A 88 -18.56 -11.33 -14.08
C ASP A 88 -17.70 -10.56 -13.07
N LEU A 89 -16.82 -9.64 -13.51
CA LEU A 89 -15.88 -8.92 -12.64
C LEU A 89 -16.21 -7.44 -12.45
N ARG A 90 -16.94 -6.81 -13.37
CA ARG A 90 -17.11 -5.34 -13.45
C ARG A 90 -17.73 -4.69 -12.20
N MET A 91 -18.48 -5.44 -11.41
CA MET A 91 -19.08 -4.97 -10.15
C MET A 91 -18.36 -5.49 -8.90
N GLN A 92 -17.36 -6.35 -9.06
CA GLN A 92 -16.65 -6.94 -7.93
C GLN A 92 -15.50 -6.04 -7.47
N LYS A 93 -15.26 -6.05 -6.16
CA LYS A 93 -14.13 -5.39 -5.51
C LYS A 93 -13.37 -6.39 -4.65
N PHE A 94 -12.05 -6.25 -4.60
CA PHE A 94 -11.16 -7.23 -3.99
C PHE A 94 -10.25 -6.60 -2.93
N ASP A 95 -9.95 -7.37 -1.89
CA ASP A 95 -8.96 -7.01 -0.87
C ASP A 95 -7.55 -7.31 -1.36
N ARG A 96 -7.40 -8.34 -2.21
CA ARG A 96 -6.13 -8.72 -2.83
C ARG A 96 -6.34 -9.01 -4.32
N ILE A 97 -5.56 -8.37 -5.19
CA ILE A 97 -5.49 -8.72 -6.61
C ILE A 97 -4.07 -9.16 -6.91
N ILE A 98 -3.90 -10.41 -7.31
CA ILE A 98 -2.59 -11.07 -7.41
C ILE A 98 -2.32 -11.42 -8.86
N PHE A 99 -1.15 -11.03 -9.38
CA PHE A 99 -0.65 -11.43 -10.69
C PHE A 99 0.78 -11.95 -10.57
N ASN A 100 0.92 -13.28 -10.56
CA ASN A 100 2.22 -13.93 -10.38
C ASN A 100 2.93 -14.10 -11.72
N PHE A 101 4.15 -13.55 -11.82
CA PHE A 101 5.03 -13.63 -12.98
C PHE A 101 4.32 -13.31 -14.31
N PRO A 102 3.69 -12.11 -14.42
CA PRO A 102 3.02 -11.71 -15.65
C PRO A 102 3.94 -11.85 -16.86
N HIS A 103 3.43 -12.37 -17.97
CA HIS A 103 4.21 -12.58 -19.18
C HIS A 103 3.36 -12.35 -20.43
N ALA A 104 3.93 -11.72 -21.46
CA ALA A 104 3.21 -11.31 -22.66
C ALA A 104 3.31 -12.32 -23.81
N GLY A 105 3.68 -13.56 -23.50
CA GLY A 105 4.01 -14.60 -24.49
C GLY A 105 5.49 -14.57 -24.92
N PHE A 106 5.94 -15.66 -25.57
CA PHE A 106 7.33 -15.79 -26.02
C PHE A 106 7.46 -15.34 -27.48
N HIS A 107 7.88 -14.09 -27.68
CA HIS A 107 8.06 -13.49 -29.02
C HIS A 107 9.53 -13.18 -29.36
N GLY A 108 10.48 -13.75 -28.62
CA GLY A 108 11.90 -13.49 -28.80
C GLY A 108 12.70 -13.75 -27.53
N LYS A 109 13.86 -13.10 -27.42
CA LYS A 109 14.68 -13.16 -26.19
C LYS A 109 14.20 -12.12 -25.18
N GLU A 110 14.19 -12.50 -23.90
CA GLU A 110 13.73 -11.69 -22.76
C GLU A 110 14.45 -10.34 -22.59
N ASP A 111 15.64 -10.19 -23.16
CA ASP A 111 16.45 -8.97 -23.12
C ASP A 111 16.19 -8.01 -24.30
N GLN A 112 15.38 -8.42 -25.29
CA GLN A 112 15.08 -7.58 -26.44
C GLN A 112 14.16 -6.40 -26.05
N PRO A 113 14.49 -5.15 -26.45
CA PRO A 113 13.73 -3.96 -26.06
C PRO A 113 12.24 -4.01 -26.42
N HIS A 114 11.89 -4.57 -27.59
CA HIS A 114 10.50 -4.69 -28.02
C HIS A 114 9.70 -5.65 -27.13
N LEU A 115 10.30 -6.77 -26.72
CA LEU A 115 9.65 -7.75 -25.84
C LEU A 115 9.51 -7.19 -24.42
N ILE A 116 10.54 -6.51 -23.90
CA ILE A 116 10.47 -5.75 -22.65
C ILE A 116 9.32 -4.73 -22.70
N LYS A 117 9.13 -4.02 -23.82
CA LYS A 117 8.01 -3.08 -24.01
C LYS A 117 6.65 -3.80 -23.97
N MET A 118 6.52 -4.96 -24.60
CA MET A 118 5.27 -5.76 -24.54
C MET A 118 4.93 -6.17 -23.11
N HIS A 119 5.92 -6.66 -22.36
CA HIS A 119 5.74 -7.02 -20.95
C HIS A 119 5.34 -5.83 -20.08
N ARG A 120 6.02 -4.69 -20.26
CA ARG A 120 5.68 -3.45 -19.57
C ARG A 120 4.25 -3.00 -19.89
N ASN A 121 3.81 -3.09 -21.14
CA ASN A 121 2.44 -2.77 -21.54
C ASN A 121 1.40 -3.69 -20.88
N LEU A 122 1.67 -5.00 -20.79
CA LEU A 122 0.80 -5.96 -20.10
C LEU A 122 0.62 -5.56 -18.62
N VAL A 123 1.73 -5.34 -17.91
CA VAL A 123 1.71 -4.96 -16.49
C VAL A 123 1.04 -3.60 -16.29
N GLN A 124 1.29 -2.63 -17.17
CA GLN A 124 0.67 -1.32 -17.13
C GLN A 124 -0.86 -1.43 -17.31
N GLY A 125 -1.31 -2.21 -18.30
CA GLY A 125 -2.72 -2.50 -18.52
C GLY A 125 -3.37 -3.18 -17.32
N PHE A 126 -2.69 -4.14 -16.70
CA PHE A 126 -3.13 -4.78 -15.47
C PHE A 126 -3.28 -3.77 -14.32
N PHE A 127 -2.27 -2.94 -14.02
CA PHE A 127 -2.35 -1.95 -12.94
C PHE A 127 -3.51 -0.97 -13.15
N LYS A 128 -3.71 -0.48 -14.38
CA LYS A 128 -4.85 0.39 -14.74
C LYS A 128 -6.21 -0.26 -14.44
N ASN A 129 -6.31 -1.58 -14.55
CA ASN A 129 -7.55 -2.31 -14.26
C ASN A 129 -7.69 -2.63 -12.78
N ALA A 130 -6.66 -3.23 -12.20
CA ALA A 130 -6.64 -3.71 -10.83
C ALA A 130 -6.90 -2.56 -9.84
N ARG A 131 -6.31 -1.38 -10.05
CA ARG A 131 -6.51 -0.19 -9.20
C ARG A 131 -7.99 0.13 -9.01
N ASP A 132 -8.78 0.09 -10.08
CA ASP A 132 -10.20 0.43 -10.05
C ASP A 132 -11.06 -0.72 -9.48
N MET A 133 -10.48 -1.87 -9.18
CA MET A 133 -11.17 -3.06 -8.65
C MET A 133 -10.84 -3.31 -7.17
N LEU A 134 -10.06 -2.44 -6.53
CA LEU A 134 -9.72 -2.56 -5.11
C LEU A 134 -10.87 -2.11 -4.19
N ARG A 135 -11.03 -2.83 -3.08
CA ARG A 135 -11.74 -2.34 -1.88
C ARG A 135 -10.91 -1.27 -1.15
N PRO A 136 -11.51 -0.52 -0.21
CA PRO A 136 -10.72 0.25 0.76
C PRO A 136 -9.67 -0.65 1.41
N TYR A 137 -8.43 -0.18 1.53
CA TYR A 137 -7.27 -0.95 2.04
C TYR A 137 -6.89 -2.18 1.20
N GLY A 138 -7.43 -2.30 -0.01
CA GLY A 138 -7.06 -3.36 -0.95
C GLY A 138 -5.65 -3.21 -1.47
N GLU A 139 -5.00 -4.34 -1.74
CA GLU A 139 -3.62 -4.41 -2.22
C GLU A 139 -3.53 -5.13 -3.58
N ILE A 140 -2.62 -4.66 -4.43
CA ILE A 140 -2.22 -5.34 -5.67
C ILE A 140 -0.87 -5.99 -5.44
N HIS A 141 -0.78 -7.30 -5.66
CA HIS A 141 0.42 -8.08 -5.46
C HIS A 141 0.94 -8.57 -6.81
N VAL A 142 2.18 -8.22 -7.14
CA VAL A 142 2.86 -8.72 -8.33
C VAL A 142 4.12 -9.45 -7.92
N SER A 143 4.17 -10.77 -8.14
CA SER A 143 5.39 -11.55 -7.93
C SER A 143 6.21 -11.53 -9.21
N HIS A 144 7.49 -11.16 -9.13
CA HIS A 144 8.32 -11.02 -10.32
C HIS A 144 9.80 -11.25 -10.01
N LYS A 145 10.57 -11.53 -11.07
CA LYS A 145 12.02 -11.65 -11.01
C LYS A 145 12.65 -10.27 -10.78
N THR A 146 13.71 -10.24 -9.97
CA THR A 146 14.40 -9.00 -9.56
C THR A 146 15.80 -8.85 -10.17
N THR A 147 16.21 -9.78 -11.03
CA THR A 147 17.48 -9.72 -11.77
C THR A 147 17.25 -9.36 -13.24
N GLY A 148 18.31 -8.89 -13.91
CA GLY A 148 18.27 -8.68 -15.36
C GLY A 148 17.92 -9.97 -16.14
N PRO A 149 17.22 -9.86 -17.28
CA PRO A 149 16.70 -8.63 -17.91
C PRO A 149 15.37 -8.12 -17.30
N PHE A 150 14.73 -8.93 -16.45
CA PHE A 150 13.40 -8.68 -15.86
C PHE A 150 13.33 -7.42 -14.99
N LEU A 151 14.45 -7.01 -14.39
CA LEU A 151 14.56 -5.75 -13.64
C LEU A 151 14.17 -4.52 -14.47
N HIS A 152 14.44 -4.54 -15.78
CA HIS A 152 14.13 -3.42 -16.69
C HIS A 152 12.64 -3.18 -16.90
N TRP A 153 11.78 -4.09 -16.42
CA TRP A 153 10.34 -3.88 -16.45
C TRP A 153 9.90 -2.78 -15.48
N ASN A 154 10.70 -2.47 -14.45
CA ASN A 154 10.50 -1.40 -13.48
C ASN A 154 9.05 -1.28 -12.98
N LEU A 155 8.58 -2.31 -12.25
CA LEU A 155 7.20 -2.40 -11.76
C LEU A 155 6.79 -1.18 -10.92
N LYS A 156 7.71 -0.61 -10.13
CA LYS A 156 7.42 0.57 -9.29
C LYS A 156 7.02 1.78 -10.14
N GLU A 157 7.74 2.00 -11.23
CA GLU A 157 7.48 3.07 -12.18
C GLU A 157 6.20 2.84 -12.99
N LEU A 158 5.89 1.60 -13.36
CA LEU A 158 4.61 1.28 -14.01
C LEU A 158 3.41 1.48 -13.08
N ALA A 159 3.56 1.12 -11.80
CA ALA A 159 2.53 1.30 -10.79
C ALA A 159 2.26 2.79 -10.51
N SER A 160 3.31 3.61 -10.38
CA SER A 160 3.16 5.03 -10.05
C SER A 160 2.36 5.81 -11.10
N ARG A 161 2.50 5.46 -12.40
CA ARG A 161 1.67 6.01 -13.51
C ARG A 161 0.17 5.78 -13.34
N HIS A 162 -0.23 4.86 -12.45
CA HIS A 162 -1.61 4.53 -12.15
C HIS A 162 -2.01 4.89 -10.72
N SER A 163 -1.33 5.87 -10.12
CA SER A 163 -1.55 6.31 -8.75
C SER A 163 -1.45 5.14 -7.76
N LEU A 164 -0.53 4.22 -7.98
CA LEU A 164 -0.23 3.13 -7.05
C LEU A 164 1.13 3.38 -6.41
N VAL A 165 1.22 3.17 -5.10
CA VAL A 165 2.45 3.29 -4.32
C VAL A 165 2.85 1.92 -3.79
N LEU A 166 4.14 1.61 -3.87
CA LEU A 166 4.70 0.40 -3.27
C LEU A 166 4.74 0.56 -1.76
N ILE A 167 4.08 -0.34 -1.03
CA ILE A 167 4.10 -0.36 0.45
C ILE A 167 5.08 -1.40 0.99
N GLU A 168 5.33 -2.46 0.23
CA GLU A 168 6.19 -3.55 0.67
C GLU A 168 6.76 -4.30 -0.54
N CYS A 169 7.99 -4.80 -0.41
CA CYS A 169 8.61 -5.70 -1.37
C CYS A 169 9.25 -6.84 -0.59
N VAL A 170 8.62 -8.02 -0.64
CA VAL A 170 9.04 -9.20 0.14
C VAL A 170 9.67 -10.23 -0.77
N GLU A 171 10.62 -11.00 -0.26
CA GLU A 171 11.20 -12.12 -1.00
C GLU A 171 10.12 -13.15 -1.35
N PHE A 172 10.11 -13.62 -2.61
CA PHE A 172 9.21 -14.68 -3.05
C PHE A 172 9.97 -16.02 -3.03
N LYS A 173 9.52 -16.95 -2.18
CA LYS A 173 10.01 -18.33 -2.15
C LYS A 173 8.90 -19.27 -2.57
N ILE A 174 9.17 -20.15 -3.52
CA ILE A 174 8.16 -21.12 -3.98
C ILE A 174 7.78 -22.11 -2.87
N ASP A 175 8.71 -22.42 -1.97
CA ASP A 175 8.51 -23.33 -0.83
C ASP A 175 7.48 -22.81 0.18
N ASP A 176 7.23 -21.50 0.18
CA ASP A 176 6.19 -20.88 0.98
C ASP A 176 4.76 -21.20 0.48
N TYR A 177 4.65 -21.79 -0.72
CA TYR A 177 3.39 -22.11 -1.38
C TYR A 177 3.36 -23.61 -1.76
N PRO A 178 3.13 -24.51 -0.78
CA PRO A 178 3.14 -25.95 -1.03
C PRO A 178 2.19 -26.37 -2.15
N GLY A 179 2.72 -27.09 -3.13
CA GLY A 179 1.96 -27.57 -4.30
C GLY A 179 1.87 -26.60 -5.47
N TYR A 180 2.25 -25.32 -5.30
CA TYR A 180 2.37 -24.38 -6.41
C TYR A 180 3.47 -24.83 -7.37
N LYS A 181 3.16 -24.83 -8.67
CA LYS A 181 4.11 -25.12 -9.74
C LYS A 181 4.04 -23.98 -10.75
N ASN A 182 5.11 -23.20 -10.85
CA ASN A 182 5.20 -22.15 -11.85
C ASN A 182 5.29 -22.77 -13.27
N LYS A 183 4.64 -22.14 -14.24
CA LYS A 183 4.50 -22.64 -15.62
C LYS A 183 4.90 -21.58 -16.62
N LYS A 184 5.51 -21.98 -17.74
CA LYS A 184 5.90 -21.05 -18.81
C LYS A 184 4.71 -20.34 -19.45
N GLY A 185 3.54 -20.97 -19.50
CA GLY A 185 2.30 -20.31 -19.94
C GLY A 185 2.03 -20.38 -21.44
N ASP A 186 3.09 -20.48 -22.25
CA ASP A 186 3.02 -20.31 -23.68
C ASP A 186 4.05 -21.17 -24.44
N GLY A 187 3.78 -21.42 -25.72
CA GLY A 187 4.59 -22.24 -26.62
C GLY A 187 4.54 -23.76 -26.34
N PRO A 188 5.34 -24.56 -27.06
CA PRO A 188 5.37 -26.02 -26.95
C PRO A 188 5.76 -26.54 -25.56
N ARG A 189 6.42 -25.69 -24.76
CA ARG A 189 6.91 -25.99 -23.41
C ARG A 189 6.05 -25.32 -22.33
N CYS A 190 4.80 -24.96 -22.62
CA CYS A 190 3.92 -24.21 -21.72
C CYS A 190 3.75 -24.87 -20.34
N ASP A 191 3.68 -26.20 -20.25
CA ASP A 191 3.54 -26.95 -18.98
C ASP A 191 4.85 -27.10 -18.19
N GLU A 192 5.98 -26.72 -18.77
CA GLU A 192 7.27 -26.81 -18.07
C GLU A 192 7.46 -25.63 -17.10
N PRO A 193 8.20 -25.84 -16.00
CA PRO A 193 8.57 -24.74 -15.13
C PRO A 193 9.61 -23.83 -15.80
N PHE A 194 9.61 -22.56 -15.40
CA PHE A 194 10.70 -21.63 -15.69
C PHE A 194 11.60 -21.47 -14.47
N ARG A 195 12.86 -21.10 -14.68
CA ARG A 195 13.78 -20.79 -13.58
C ARG A 195 13.34 -19.49 -12.90
N LEU A 196 13.12 -19.52 -11.59
CA LEU A 196 12.74 -18.35 -10.80
C LEU A 196 13.95 -17.42 -10.59
N GLY A 197 15.05 -17.93 -10.03
CA GLY A 197 16.16 -17.06 -9.60
C GLY A 197 15.74 -16.18 -8.42
N LYS A 198 16.31 -14.98 -8.29
CA LYS A 198 15.86 -14.02 -7.27
C LYS A 198 14.51 -13.43 -7.70
N CYS A 199 13.50 -13.58 -6.85
CA CYS A 199 12.16 -13.08 -7.07
C CYS A 199 11.62 -12.40 -5.81
N SER A 200 10.70 -11.46 -6.02
CA SER A 200 10.01 -10.75 -4.93
C SER A 200 8.56 -10.53 -5.28
N THR A 201 7.71 -10.44 -4.25
CA THR A 201 6.33 -9.98 -4.36
C THR A 201 6.28 -8.50 -3.98
N PHE A 202 5.89 -7.68 -4.96
CA PHE A 202 5.68 -6.25 -4.80
C PHE A 202 4.22 -6.01 -4.43
N LYS A 203 3.97 -5.29 -3.32
CA LYS A 203 2.63 -4.97 -2.83
C LYS A 203 2.36 -3.48 -3.00
N PHE A 204 1.29 -3.16 -3.70
CA PHE A 204 0.91 -1.81 -4.04
C PHE A 204 -0.48 -1.46 -3.50
N VAL A 205 -0.68 -0.20 -3.12
CA VAL A 205 -1.97 0.37 -2.76
C VAL A 205 -2.26 1.61 -3.59
N VAL A 206 -3.52 2.03 -3.65
CA VAL A 206 -3.88 3.31 -4.30
C VAL A 206 -3.31 4.46 -3.48
N SER A 207 -2.46 5.25 -4.10
CA SER A 207 -2.05 6.54 -3.57
C SER A 207 -3.28 7.44 -3.49
N CYS A 208 -3.59 7.93 -2.28
CA CYS A 208 -4.57 8.98 -2.09
C CYS A 208 -3.98 10.29 -2.64
N HIS A 209 -4.02 10.45 -3.96
CA HIS A 209 -3.70 11.69 -4.67
C HIS A 209 -4.90 12.04 -5.54
N ARG A 210 -5.96 12.56 -4.91
CA ARG A 210 -6.84 13.52 -5.57
C ARG A 210 -6.57 14.85 -4.92
N TRP A 211 -6.22 15.84 -5.76
CA TRP A 211 -5.83 17.23 -5.47
C TRP A 211 -4.33 17.52 -5.36
N THR A 212 -3.59 17.43 -6.47
CA THR A 212 -2.44 18.34 -6.75
C THR A 212 -2.08 18.28 -8.24
N GLU A 213 -2.96 18.79 -9.10
CA GLU A 213 -2.51 19.24 -10.44
C GLU A 213 -3.34 20.41 -11.00
N SER A 214 -4.33 20.93 -10.25
CA SER A 214 -5.08 22.14 -10.64
C SER A 214 -4.97 23.31 -9.64
N VAL A 215 -4.22 23.17 -8.54
CA VAL A 215 -4.06 24.23 -7.50
C VAL A 215 -2.65 24.86 -7.53
N MET A 216 -1.73 24.35 -8.35
CA MET A 216 -0.40 24.96 -8.54
C MET A 216 -0.36 25.96 -9.71
N GLY A 217 -1.53 26.33 -10.25
CA GLY A 217 -1.66 27.16 -11.45
C GLY A 217 -2.20 28.57 -11.23
N GLN A 218 -3.01 28.83 -10.20
CA GLN A 218 -3.57 30.16 -9.98
C GLN A 218 -3.85 30.45 -8.51
N VAL A 219 -3.38 31.63 -8.08
CA VAL A 219 -3.75 32.40 -6.88
C VAL A 219 -3.21 31.85 -5.55
N TYR A 220 -2.19 32.48 -4.96
CA TYR A 220 -2.33 33.57 -3.98
C TYR A 220 -0.97 34.23 -3.72
N ASN A 221 -0.86 35.42 -4.28
CA ASN A 221 -0.09 36.54 -3.74
C ASN A 221 -0.41 36.67 -2.24
N CYS A 222 0.49 36.24 -1.36
CA CYS A 222 0.32 36.36 0.09
C CYS A 222 1.01 37.63 0.60
N ASN A 223 0.59 38.78 0.07
CA ASN A 223 0.78 40.08 0.70
C ASN A 223 -0.46 40.37 1.55
N GLY A 224 -0.49 39.87 2.79
CA GLY A 224 -1.59 40.17 3.71
C GLY A 224 -1.83 39.13 4.80
N LEU A 225 -0.83 38.85 5.64
CA LEU A 225 -1.05 38.30 6.98
C LEU A 225 -0.19 39.07 7.99
N PRO A 226 -0.63 39.26 9.24
CA PRO A 226 0.10 40.07 10.21
C PRO A 226 1.45 39.40 10.54
N GLN A 227 2.54 40.16 10.48
CA GLN A 227 3.81 39.73 11.07
C GLN A 227 3.61 39.54 12.57
N ILE A 228 3.62 38.29 13.03
CA ILE A 228 3.67 37.98 14.47
C ILE A 228 5.15 37.97 14.87
N GLN A 229 5.54 38.91 15.74
CA GLN A 229 6.85 38.95 16.35
C GLN A 229 7.06 37.74 17.28
N VAL A 230 8.17 37.02 17.07
CA VAL A 230 8.62 35.95 17.94
C VAL A 230 9.37 36.58 19.12
N ILE A 231 8.83 36.46 20.34
CA ILE A 231 9.49 36.97 21.55
C ILE A 231 10.44 35.89 22.11
N PRO A 232 11.71 36.20 22.43
CA PRO A 232 12.64 35.24 23.01
C PRO A 232 12.26 34.91 24.46
N LEU A 233 12.16 33.62 24.80
CA LEU A 233 12.08 33.16 26.19
C LEU A 233 13.36 33.54 26.94
N GLN A 234 13.21 34.39 27.95
CA GLN A 234 14.22 34.72 28.95
C GLN A 234 14.26 33.57 29.99
N ASN A 235 15.48 33.11 30.30
CA ASN A 235 15.85 32.17 31.36
C ASN A 235 16.01 30.67 30.95
N PRO A 236 17.26 30.21 30.73
CA PRO A 236 17.56 28.84 30.31
C PRO A 236 17.57 27.78 31.42
N HIS A 237 17.44 28.16 32.70
CA HIS A 237 17.53 27.19 33.81
C HIS A 237 16.24 26.41 34.11
N SER A 238 15.07 26.89 33.67
CA SER A 238 13.81 26.13 33.75
C SER A 238 13.65 25.09 32.63
N ALA A 239 14.43 25.20 31.55
CA ALA A 239 14.35 24.31 30.39
C ALA A 239 14.83 22.87 30.68
N LEU A 240 15.73 22.68 31.64
CA LEU A 240 16.25 21.36 32.01
C LEU A 240 15.27 20.54 32.86
N GLN A 241 14.40 21.18 33.66
CA GLN A 241 13.30 20.46 34.35
C GLN A 241 12.15 20.10 33.40
N LEU A 242 11.93 20.90 32.34
CA LEU A 242 10.96 20.63 31.28
C LEU A 242 11.35 19.46 30.36
N LEU A 243 12.59 18.96 30.43
CA LEU A 243 13.06 17.78 29.69
C LEU A 243 12.45 16.46 30.19
N ARG A 244 11.78 16.48 31.36
CA ARG A 244 11.19 15.28 31.98
C ARG A 244 9.67 15.20 31.88
N THR A 245 9.00 16.26 31.41
CA THR A 245 7.53 16.34 31.33
C THR A 245 7.02 16.29 29.89
N ASP A 246 5.80 15.78 29.73
CA ASP A 246 5.13 15.54 28.46
C ASP A 246 5.19 16.73 27.50
N PHE A 247 5.58 16.45 26.25
CA PHE A 247 5.56 17.37 25.12
C PHE A 247 4.24 18.17 25.00
N ILE A 248 3.11 17.53 25.34
CA ILE A 248 1.78 18.15 25.40
C ILE A 248 1.70 19.23 26.49
N SER A 249 2.19 18.93 27.70
CA SER A 249 2.25 19.87 28.82
C SER A 249 3.09 21.12 28.47
N ASN A 250 4.20 20.92 27.76
CA ASN A 250 5.11 22.02 27.39
C ASN A 250 4.51 22.92 26.29
N MET A 251 3.70 22.36 25.38
CA MET A 251 2.96 23.11 24.37
C MET A 251 1.78 23.89 24.94
N GLN A 252 1.11 23.37 25.97
CA GLN A 252 0.05 24.09 26.69
C GLN A 252 0.58 25.32 27.45
N THR A 253 1.87 25.36 27.78
CA THR A 253 2.53 26.46 28.50
C THR A 253 3.25 27.48 27.61
N GLY A 254 3.50 27.17 26.33
CA GLY A 254 4.27 28.01 25.40
C GLY A 254 3.39 28.94 24.54
N TYR A 255 3.54 30.25 24.73
CA TYR A 255 2.73 31.31 24.09
C TYR A 255 2.68 31.20 22.55
N MET A 256 1.48 31.47 22.02
CA MET A 256 0.97 31.37 20.63
C MET A 256 0.48 29.99 20.17
N GLY A 257 1.20 28.89 20.43
CA GLY A 257 0.70 27.52 20.12
C GLY A 257 -0.42 27.06 21.05
N ALA A 258 -0.37 27.50 22.31
CA ALA A 258 -1.32 27.17 23.35
C ALA A 258 -2.75 27.72 23.13
N GLN A 259 -2.94 28.78 22.34
CA GLN A 259 -4.27 29.41 22.18
C GLN A 259 -5.17 28.64 21.21
N LEU A 260 -4.65 28.13 20.09
CA LEU A 260 -5.43 27.29 19.15
C LEU A 260 -5.82 25.95 19.79
N ILE A 261 -4.89 25.34 20.52
CA ILE A 261 -5.12 24.05 21.19
C ILE A 261 -6.10 24.20 22.36
N ARG A 262 -6.04 25.30 23.12
CA ARG A 262 -7.06 25.59 24.16
C ARG A 262 -8.48 25.65 23.61
N GLY A 263 -8.66 26.12 22.38
CA GLY A 263 -9.97 26.18 21.72
C GLY A 263 -10.46 24.82 21.22
N MET A 264 -9.57 23.90 20.90
CA MET A 264 -9.89 22.55 20.39
C MET A 264 -9.95 21.48 21.50
N GLY A 265 -9.32 21.75 22.65
CA GLY A 265 -9.41 20.95 23.88
C GLY A 265 -8.96 19.48 23.71
N ASN A 266 -9.58 18.61 24.51
CA ASN A 266 -9.33 17.16 24.55
C ASN A 266 -9.56 16.45 23.21
N GLU A 267 -10.28 17.08 22.28
CA GLU A 267 -10.63 16.49 20.99
C GLU A 267 -9.43 16.47 20.05
N PHE A 268 -8.58 17.50 20.06
CA PHE A 268 -7.31 17.51 19.31
C PHE A 268 -6.38 16.39 19.79
N GLU A 269 -6.27 16.22 21.10
CA GLU A 269 -5.47 15.15 21.70
C GLU A 269 -6.05 13.77 21.38
N ARG A 270 -7.38 13.59 21.44
CA ARG A 270 -8.04 12.34 21.04
C ARG A 270 -7.79 11.99 19.58
N ILE A 271 -7.83 12.98 18.69
CA ILE A 271 -7.64 12.81 17.25
C ILE A 271 -6.18 12.46 16.94
N PHE A 272 -5.21 13.15 17.55
CA PHE A 272 -3.80 13.00 17.21
C PHE A 272 -2.94 12.30 18.27
N ASP A 273 -3.55 11.61 19.23
CA ASP A 273 -2.86 10.80 20.26
C ASP A 273 -1.80 9.87 19.67
N GLY A 274 -2.10 9.15 18.59
CA GLY A 274 -1.21 8.24 17.88
C GLY A 274 -0.04 9.01 17.29
N TYR A 275 -0.32 10.11 16.58
CA TYR A 275 0.71 11.01 16.03
C TYR A 275 1.66 11.50 17.13
N LEU A 276 1.11 11.94 18.26
CA LEU A 276 1.86 12.54 19.38
C LEU A 276 2.65 11.49 20.18
N ALA A 277 2.13 10.27 20.33
CA ALA A 277 2.82 9.16 20.97
C ALA A 277 3.99 8.66 20.12
N ASP A 278 3.76 8.51 18.82
CA ASP A 278 4.75 8.04 17.84
C ASP A 278 5.93 9.00 17.70
N VAL A 279 5.66 10.28 17.82
CA VAL A 279 6.65 11.34 17.92
C VAL A 279 7.64 11.13 19.09
N LYS A 280 7.20 10.51 20.20
CA LYS A 280 8.07 10.17 21.34
C LYS A 280 8.84 8.88 21.10
N THR A 281 8.19 7.85 20.53
CA THR A 281 8.80 6.53 20.32
C THR A 281 9.85 6.52 19.22
N MET A 282 9.67 7.36 18.20
CA MET A 282 10.58 7.45 17.05
C MET A 282 11.77 8.39 17.26
N PHE A 283 11.81 9.17 18.34
CA PHE A 283 12.88 10.15 18.53
C PHE A 283 14.26 9.46 18.56
N GLY A 284 15.16 9.85 17.66
CA GLY A 284 16.53 9.34 17.54
C GLY A 284 16.67 8.00 16.80
N ARG A 285 15.59 7.48 16.20
CA ARG A 285 15.62 6.24 15.41
C ARG A 285 15.91 6.51 13.94
N THR A 286 16.50 5.57 13.21
CA THR A 286 16.82 5.73 11.77
C THR A 286 16.23 4.62 10.90
N ASP A 287 15.60 3.64 11.54
CA ASP A 287 14.96 2.46 10.95
C ASP A 287 13.48 2.66 10.59
N TYR A 288 12.96 3.89 10.72
CA TYR A 288 11.55 4.23 10.47
C TYR A 288 11.38 5.22 9.31
N ASP A 289 10.38 4.97 8.46
CA ASP A 289 9.89 5.95 7.48
C ASP A 289 8.95 6.95 8.18
N TYR A 290 9.54 8.03 8.68
CA TYR A 290 8.85 9.12 9.37
C TYR A 290 7.69 9.71 8.56
N ALA A 291 7.85 9.83 7.24
CA ALA A 291 6.83 10.42 6.37
C ALA A 291 5.62 9.49 6.25
N ARG A 292 5.83 8.18 6.19
CA ARG A 292 4.75 7.19 6.21
C ARG A 292 3.99 7.22 7.54
N VAL A 293 4.69 7.11 8.67
CA VAL A 293 4.05 7.03 9.99
C VAL A 293 3.29 8.32 10.32
N ALA A 294 3.83 9.49 9.94
CA ALA A 294 3.13 10.76 10.08
C ALA A 294 1.80 10.78 9.28
N ARG A 295 1.80 10.29 8.04
CA ARG A 295 0.60 10.24 7.19
C ARG A 295 -0.45 9.26 7.73
N GLU A 296 -0.03 8.08 8.19
CA GLU A 296 -0.92 7.08 8.77
C GLU A 296 -1.60 7.61 10.03
N ASN A 297 -0.87 8.29 10.90
CA ASN A 297 -1.46 8.86 12.11
C ASN A 297 -2.39 10.04 11.84
N VAL A 298 -2.09 10.88 10.84
CA VAL A 298 -3.03 11.93 10.39
C VAL A 298 -4.33 11.30 9.86
N TRP A 299 -4.23 10.18 9.13
CA TRP A 299 -5.38 9.44 8.62
C TRP A 299 -6.20 8.79 9.74
N VAL A 300 -5.55 8.15 10.72
CA VAL A 300 -6.20 7.59 11.91
C VAL A 300 -6.92 8.68 12.67
N GLY A 301 -6.32 9.85 12.82
CA GLY A 301 -6.95 11.00 13.45
C GLY A 301 -8.19 11.49 12.70
N PHE A 302 -8.12 11.55 11.36
CA PHE A 302 -9.31 11.86 10.56
C PHE A 302 -10.44 10.83 10.80
N GLY A 303 -10.12 9.54 10.87
CA GLY A 303 -11.09 8.50 11.22
C GLY A 303 -11.72 8.71 12.60
N LYS A 304 -10.90 9.06 13.61
CA LYS A 304 -11.37 9.37 14.97
C LYS A 304 -12.29 10.59 15.00
N TYR A 305 -11.96 11.62 14.23
CA TYR A 305 -12.80 12.81 14.06
C TYR A 305 -14.17 12.44 13.46
N MET A 306 -14.18 11.74 12.32
CA MET A 306 -15.41 11.33 11.64
C MET A 306 -16.31 10.42 12.50
N SER A 307 -15.72 9.62 13.39
CA SER A 307 -16.49 8.77 14.31
C SER A 307 -17.15 9.53 15.47
N GLY A 308 -16.64 10.72 15.82
CA GLY A 308 -17.12 11.55 16.93
C GLY A 308 -18.06 12.69 16.52
N ALA A 309 -18.11 13.04 15.23
CA ALA A 309 -18.90 14.14 14.69
C ALA A 309 -19.85 13.67 13.56
N PRO A 310 -20.98 13.01 13.89
CA PRO A 310 -21.95 12.60 12.89
C PRO A 310 -22.56 13.84 12.19
N GLY A 311 -22.14 14.09 10.96
CA GLY A 311 -22.52 15.27 10.15
C GLY A 311 -21.35 16.21 9.80
N GLY A 312 -20.16 15.98 10.35
CA GLY A 312 -18.95 16.75 10.02
C GLY A 312 -18.50 16.52 8.58
N THR A 313 -18.06 17.60 7.93
CA THR A 313 -17.49 17.56 6.58
C THR A 313 -15.96 17.53 6.64
N VAL A 314 -15.31 17.19 5.51
CA VAL A 314 -13.84 17.25 5.40
C VAL A 314 -13.31 18.66 5.72
N ASN A 315 -14.08 19.71 5.39
CA ASN A 315 -13.69 21.09 5.63
C ASN A 315 -13.57 21.40 7.13
N ASP A 316 -14.37 20.74 7.96
CA ASP A 316 -14.40 20.94 9.41
C ASP A 316 -13.20 20.28 10.12
N PHE A 317 -12.43 19.44 9.40
CA PHE A 317 -11.16 18.89 9.87
C PHE A 317 -9.95 19.78 9.57
N THR A 318 -10.08 20.74 8.65
CA THR A 318 -8.99 21.65 8.26
C THR A 318 -8.35 22.37 9.45
N PRO A 319 -9.11 22.94 10.41
CA PRO A 319 -8.52 23.60 11.58
C PRO A 319 -7.64 22.67 12.43
N TYR A 320 -8.00 21.38 12.53
CA TYR A 320 -7.22 20.38 13.25
C TYR A 320 -5.87 20.09 12.57
N LEU A 321 -5.86 20.05 11.23
CA LEU A 321 -4.63 19.89 10.45
C LEU A 321 -3.72 21.13 10.54
N GLU A 322 -4.30 22.33 10.51
CA GLU A 322 -3.56 23.58 10.69
C GLU A 322 -2.93 23.67 12.08
N ALA A 323 -3.68 23.27 13.12
CA ALA A 323 -3.17 23.16 14.48
C ALA A 323 -2.00 22.17 14.53
N LEU A 324 -2.14 20.97 13.97
CA LEU A 324 -1.08 19.95 13.95
C LEU A 324 0.18 20.42 13.20
N HIS A 325 0.02 21.14 12.09
CA HIS A 325 1.12 21.73 11.34
C HIS A 325 1.86 22.78 12.16
N ASN A 326 1.13 23.66 12.85
CA ASN A 326 1.71 24.66 13.75
C ASN A 326 2.47 24.00 14.91
N CYS A 327 1.92 22.93 15.50
CA CYS A 327 2.61 22.11 16.51
C CYS A 327 3.96 21.58 15.98
N SER A 328 3.96 21.09 14.74
CA SER A 328 5.15 20.53 14.09
C SER A 328 6.22 21.58 13.84
N LYS A 329 5.83 22.80 13.41
CA LYS A 329 6.75 23.94 13.24
C LYS A 329 7.37 24.39 14.56
N LEU A 330 6.57 24.50 15.62
CA LEU A 330 7.06 24.89 16.96
C LEU A 330 8.06 23.87 17.50
N ARG A 331 7.78 22.58 17.28
CA ARG A 331 8.70 21.50 17.63
C ARG A 331 10.03 21.60 16.88
N LEU A 332 9.98 21.84 15.57
CA LEU A 332 11.19 21.98 14.76
C LEU A 332 12.06 23.14 15.27
N ALA A 333 11.45 24.31 15.50
CA ALA A 333 12.14 25.47 16.05
C ALA A 333 12.76 25.21 17.44
N TRP A 334 12.07 24.43 18.28
CA TRP A 334 12.60 23.99 19.58
C TRP A 334 13.81 23.07 19.43
N LEU A 335 13.75 22.08 18.54
CA LEU A 335 14.86 21.16 18.27
C LEU A 335 16.10 21.89 17.75
N GLU A 336 15.93 22.80 16.80
CA GLU A 336 17.02 23.63 16.27
C GLU A 336 17.65 24.53 17.35
N ARG A 337 16.86 25.03 18.31
CA ARG A 337 17.38 25.81 19.43
C ARG A 337 18.14 24.93 20.43
N TRP A 338 17.63 23.73 20.69
CA TRP A 338 18.29 22.75 21.57
C TRP A 338 19.64 22.29 20.99
N GLU A 339 19.70 22.02 19.69
CA GLU A 339 20.95 21.65 19.01
C GLU A 339 22.00 22.75 19.10
N ARG A 340 21.60 24.01 18.87
CA ARG A 340 22.48 25.18 19.05
C ARG A 340 23.01 25.32 20.47
N LEU A 341 22.16 25.11 21.48
CA LEU A 341 22.56 25.18 22.89
C LEU A 341 23.49 24.04 23.28
N LYS A 342 23.31 22.82 22.72
CA LYS A 342 24.25 21.71 22.92
C LYS A 342 25.62 22.00 22.34
N LEU A 343 25.68 22.59 21.14
CA LEU A 343 26.93 22.94 20.47
C LEU A 343 27.69 24.07 21.19
N SER A 344 26.98 25.01 21.82
CA SER A 344 27.59 26.07 22.63
C SER A 344 28.01 25.64 24.05
N SER A 345 27.71 24.39 24.44
CA SER A 345 28.02 23.83 25.77
C SER A 345 29.16 22.80 25.74
N GLN A 346 29.76 22.55 24.58
CA GLN A 346 30.99 21.75 24.50
C GLN A 346 32.19 22.68 24.75
N PRO A 347 33.05 22.38 25.75
CA PRO A 347 34.19 23.21 26.12
C PRO A 347 35.23 23.34 25.00
#